data_AF-A0A1E4GXV1-F1
#
_entry.id   AF-A0A1E4GXV1-F1
#
_cell.length_a   1.000
_cell.length_b   1.000
_cell.length_c   1.000
_cell.angle_alpha   90.00
_cell.angle_beta   90.00
_cell.angle_gamma   90.00
#
_symmetry.space_group_name_H-M   'P 1'
#
loop_
_entity.id
_entity.type
_entity.pdbx_description
1 polymer ?
#
loop_
_entity_poly.entity_id
_entity_poly.type
_entity_poly.pdbx_seq_one_letter_code
_entity_poly.pdbx_strand_id
1 'polypeptide(L)'
;MREPVRIALLSGVLLAAAGCQNLKRAEPAPSPIVEAPPVVLPVPPPPRPPPPPAAARSCVPRNLPPAPRYPDTDAALRAAAGAADRYQLMAAGRLLRQKRLEDLERVVQNCR
;
A
#
# COMPACT_ATOMS: atom_id res chain seq x y z
N MET A 1 -18.75 -20.94 35.94
CA MET A 1 -19.66 -19.80 35.88
C MET A 1 -19.28 -19.03 34.60
N ARG A 2 -19.83 -19.23 33.39
CA ARG A 2 -21.22 -18.97 32.90
C ARG A 2 -21.71 -17.64 33.49
N GLU A 3 -21.79 -16.51 32.77
CA GLU A 3 -22.59 -16.26 31.56
C GLU A 3 -22.24 -14.93 30.83
N PRO A 4 -22.83 -14.67 29.64
CA PRO A 4 -22.39 -13.71 28.62
C PRO A 4 -23.15 -12.37 28.64
N VAL A 5 -22.52 -11.30 28.16
CA VAL A 5 -23.21 -10.03 27.86
C VAL A 5 -23.37 -9.89 26.35
N ARG A 6 -24.53 -10.32 25.86
CA ARG A 6 -25.11 -9.93 24.56
C ARG A 6 -26.07 -8.78 24.82
N ILE A 7 -25.74 -7.58 24.34
CA ILE A 7 -26.64 -6.42 24.17
C ILE A 7 -26.18 -5.82 22.83
N ALA A 8 -26.80 -6.14 21.69
CA ALA A 8 -28.09 -5.67 21.15
C ALA A 8 -28.10 -4.17 20.83
N LEU A 9 -28.69 -3.85 19.66
CA LEU A 9 -29.07 -2.54 19.09
C LEU A 9 -28.09 -2.02 18.01
N LEU A 10 -28.36 -2.22 16.71
CA LEU A 10 -29.37 -1.57 15.84
C LEU A 10 -29.08 -0.09 15.52
N SER A 11 -28.97 0.17 14.21
CA SER A 11 -29.40 1.37 13.49
C SER A 11 -28.36 2.42 13.09
N GLY A 12 -28.39 2.73 11.79
CA GLY A 12 -27.86 3.95 11.17
C GLY A 12 -26.85 3.63 10.07
N VAL A 13 -27.00 4.00 8.80
CA VAL A 13 -27.88 4.97 8.16
C VAL A 13 -27.99 4.56 6.69
N LEU A 14 -29.23 4.40 6.21
CA LEU A 14 -29.58 4.38 4.79
C LEU A 14 -29.19 5.73 4.16
N LEU A 15 -28.07 5.78 3.44
CA LEU A 15 -27.64 6.95 2.68
C LEU A 15 -28.16 6.87 1.24
N ALA A 16 -29.30 7.54 1.05
CA ALA A 16 -29.66 8.39 -0.09
C ALA A 16 -28.95 8.14 -1.44
N ALA A 17 -29.67 7.49 -2.36
CA ALA A 17 -29.51 7.73 -3.81
C ALA A 17 -30.89 7.70 -4.50
N ALA A 18 -31.83 8.47 -3.95
CA ALA A 18 -33.07 8.83 -4.63
C ALA A 18 -32.88 10.24 -5.21
N GLY A 19 -32.78 10.36 -6.54
CA GLY A 19 -32.73 11.67 -7.18
C GLY A 19 -32.20 11.73 -8.61
N CYS A 20 -32.72 10.93 -9.54
CA CYS A 20 -32.57 11.21 -10.98
C CYS A 20 -33.96 11.36 -11.60
N GLN A 21 -34.63 12.48 -11.29
CA GLN A 21 -35.83 12.92 -11.97
C GLN A 21 -35.60 14.31 -12.56
N ASN A 22 -35.69 14.35 -13.89
CA ASN A 22 -36.20 15.45 -14.70
C ASN A 22 -35.52 16.84 -14.64
N LEU A 23 -34.69 17.10 -15.65
CA LEU A 23 -34.63 18.41 -16.29
C LEU A 23 -34.81 18.23 -17.81
N LYS A 24 -36.06 18.29 -18.27
CA LYS A 24 -36.38 18.61 -19.67
C LYS A 24 -35.91 20.04 -19.91
N ARG A 25 -34.81 20.20 -20.64
CA ARG A 25 -34.33 21.51 -21.11
C ARG A 25 -35.26 22.00 -22.21
N ALA A 26 -35.83 23.19 -22.03
CA ALA A 26 -36.55 23.89 -23.08
C ALA A 26 -35.60 24.26 -24.22
N GLU A 27 -36.04 24.05 -25.44
CA GLU A 27 -35.31 24.37 -26.67
C GLU A 27 -35.38 25.89 -26.93
N PRO A 28 -34.25 26.61 -27.07
CA PRO A 28 -34.28 28.01 -27.50
C PRO A 28 -34.44 28.11 -29.02
N ALA A 29 -35.26 29.06 -29.47
CA ALA A 29 -35.48 29.37 -30.89
C ALA A 29 -34.19 29.84 -31.59
N PRO A 30 -34.00 29.55 -32.89
CA PRO A 30 -32.77 29.89 -33.61
C PRO A 30 -32.65 31.40 -33.83
N SER A 31 -31.49 31.96 -33.48
CA SER A 31 -31.08 33.32 -33.84
C SER A 31 -30.42 33.31 -35.23
N PRO A 32 -30.54 34.38 -36.04
CA PRO A 32 -29.91 34.45 -37.36
C PRO A 32 -28.38 34.47 -37.23
N ILE A 33 -27.73 33.61 -38.01
CA ILE A 33 -26.27 33.49 -38.09
C ILE A 33 -25.74 34.65 -38.93
N VAL A 34 -24.99 35.56 -38.30
CA VAL A 34 -24.12 36.51 -39.02
C VAL A 34 -22.77 35.82 -39.19
N GLU A 35 -22.40 35.56 -40.44
CA GLU A 35 -21.17 34.89 -40.81
C GLU A 35 -19.97 35.83 -40.58
N ALA A 36 -19.18 35.56 -39.55
CA ALA A 36 -17.94 36.27 -39.28
C ALA A 36 -16.81 35.72 -40.18
N PRO A 37 -15.87 36.57 -40.63
CA PRO A 37 -14.74 36.11 -41.45
C PRO A 37 -13.85 35.12 -40.68
N PRO A 38 -13.19 34.16 -41.38
CA PRO A 38 -12.43 33.11 -40.73
C PRO A 38 -11.20 33.67 -40.00
N VAL A 39 -11.21 33.56 -38.67
CA VAL A 39 -10.02 33.76 -37.83
C VAL A 39 -9.13 32.53 -37.99
N VAL A 40 -7.98 32.69 -38.65
CA VAL A 40 -6.96 31.65 -38.74
C VAL A 40 -6.25 31.57 -37.39
N LEU A 41 -6.63 30.60 -36.57
CA LEU A 41 -5.93 30.32 -35.30
C LEU A 41 -4.62 29.57 -35.59
N PRO A 42 -3.50 29.95 -34.95
CA PRO A 42 -2.27 29.17 -35.05
C PRO A 42 -2.49 27.78 -34.45
N VAL A 43 -2.08 26.75 -35.20
CA VAL A 43 -2.16 25.35 -34.76
C VAL A 43 -1.23 25.16 -33.57
N PRO A 44 -1.71 24.60 -32.44
CA PRO A 44 -0.84 24.36 -31.29
C PRO A 44 0.24 23.33 -31.66
N PRO A 45 1.47 23.49 -31.12
CA PRO A 45 2.54 22.52 -31.37
C PRO A 45 2.12 21.13 -30.86
N PRO A 46 2.63 20.06 -31.50
CA PRO A 46 2.29 18.70 -31.09
C PRO A 46 2.70 18.44 -29.63
N PRO A 47 1.94 17.62 -28.90
CA PRO A 47 2.27 17.27 -27.52
C PRO A 47 3.64 16.58 -27.47
N ARG A 48 4.46 17.01 -26.51
CA ARG A 48 5.77 16.37 -26.27
C ARG A 48 5.55 14.92 -25.82
N PRO A 49 6.37 13.97 -26.31
CA PRO A 49 6.31 12.61 -25.82
C PRO A 49 6.59 12.57 -24.30
N PRO A 50 5.95 11.64 -23.56
CA PRO A 50 6.21 11.50 -22.14
C PRO A 50 7.68 11.14 -21.90
N PRO A 51 8.26 11.56 -20.77
CA PRO A 51 9.61 11.14 -20.41
C PRO A 51 9.68 9.60 -20.29
N PRO A 52 10.84 9.00 -20.59
CA PRO A 52 11.03 7.58 -20.41
C PRO A 52 10.81 7.19 -18.93
N PRO A 53 10.31 5.98 -18.65
CA PRO A 53 10.13 5.51 -17.27
C PRO A 53 11.48 5.44 -16.55
N ALA A 54 11.48 5.76 -15.26
CA ALA A 54 12.67 5.63 -14.43
C ALA A 54 13.15 4.17 -14.41
N ALA A 55 14.47 3.96 -14.53
CA ALA A 55 15.05 2.62 -14.46
C ALA A 55 14.74 1.96 -13.10
N ALA A 56 14.28 0.70 -13.14
CA ALA A 56 14.01 -0.07 -11.93
C ALA A 56 15.31 -0.25 -11.13
N ARG A 57 15.33 0.23 -9.89
CA ARG A 57 16.45 0.07 -8.95
C ARG A 57 16.10 -1.02 -7.94
N SER A 58 17.09 -1.85 -7.59
CA SER A 58 16.93 -2.80 -6.48
C SER A 58 16.81 -2.03 -5.15
N CYS A 59 15.75 -2.30 -4.40
CA CYS A 59 15.57 -1.77 -3.05
C CYS A 59 16.49 -2.41 -2.01
N VAL A 60 17.02 -3.60 -2.29
CA VAL A 60 17.96 -4.28 -1.42
C VAL A 60 19.37 -3.83 -1.79
N PRO A 61 20.12 -3.22 -0.86
CA PRO A 61 21.46 -2.76 -1.15
C PRO A 61 22.41 -3.97 -1.17
N ARG A 62 23.44 -3.90 -2.02
CA ARG A 62 24.38 -5.01 -2.23
C ARG A 62 25.24 -5.32 -0.99
N ASN A 63 25.32 -4.38 -0.05
CA ASN A 63 26.07 -4.52 1.20
C ASN A 63 25.20 -5.01 2.37
N LEU A 64 23.92 -5.35 2.16
CA LEU A 64 23.09 -5.92 3.22
C LEU A 64 23.71 -7.27 3.65
N PRO A 65 24.09 -7.44 4.93
CA PRO A 65 24.61 -8.72 5.41
C PRO A 65 23.58 -9.84 5.15
N PRO A 66 24.04 -11.09 4.95
CA PRO A 66 23.12 -12.23 4.88
C PRO A 66 22.46 -12.48 6.24
N ALA A 67 21.44 -13.34 6.25
CA ALA A 67 20.83 -13.78 7.52
C ALA A 67 21.88 -14.49 8.40
N PRO A 68 21.90 -14.24 9.71
CA PRO A 68 22.82 -14.91 10.62
C PRO A 68 22.46 -16.40 10.75
N ARG A 69 23.43 -17.22 11.15
CA ARG A 69 23.16 -18.58 11.60
C ARG A 69 22.49 -18.54 12.96
N TYR A 70 21.30 -19.11 13.05
CA TYR A 70 20.53 -19.12 14.29
C TYR A 70 20.93 -20.31 15.19
N PRO A 71 21.08 -20.11 16.52
CA PRO A 71 21.50 -21.15 17.45
C PRO A 71 20.38 -22.13 17.80
N ASP A 72 19.12 -21.75 17.62
CA ASP A 72 17.91 -22.52 17.94
C ASP A 72 17.46 -23.44 16.80
N THR A 73 18.40 -24.13 16.16
CA THR A 73 18.06 -25.16 15.18
C THR A 73 17.39 -26.37 15.84
N ASP A 74 16.56 -27.10 15.09
CA ASP A 74 15.90 -28.32 15.61
C ASP A 74 16.90 -29.36 16.13
N ALA A 75 18.08 -29.44 15.51
CA ALA A 75 19.16 -30.30 15.98
C ALA A 75 19.71 -29.81 17.32
N ALA A 76 20.00 -28.51 17.45
CA ALA A 76 20.49 -27.93 18.70
C ALA A 76 19.47 -28.04 19.84
N LEU A 77 18.19 -27.81 19.55
CA LEU A 77 17.11 -27.92 20.53
C LEU A 77 16.87 -29.36 21.01
N ARG A 78 17.15 -30.36 20.17
CA ARG A 78 17.11 -31.78 20.54
C ARG A 78 18.37 -32.23 21.28
N ALA A 79 19.52 -31.64 20.98
CA ALA A 79 20.79 -31.95 21.62
C ALA A 79 21.00 -31.24 22.97
N ALA A 80 20.17 -30.25 23.30
CA ALA A 80 20.22 -29.51 24.55
C ALA A 80 20.06 -30.44 25.78
N ALA A 81 20.87 -30.22 26.82
CA ALA A 81 20.90 -31.13 27.99
C ALA A 81 19.65 -31.04 28.86
N GLY A 82 18.89 -29.95 28.76
CA GLY A 82 17.63 -29.79 29.47
C GLY A 82 16.78 -28.62 28.98
N ALA A 83 15.68 -28.37 29.69
CA ALA A 83 14.74 -27.29 29.35
C ALA A 83 15.41 -25.91 29.41
N ALA A 84 16.26 -25.66 30.41
CA ALA A 84 16.98 -24.40 30.56
C ALA A 84 17.82 -24.05 29.32
N ASP A 85 18.62 -24.99 28.83
CA ASP A 85 19.46 -24.80 27.64
C ASP A 85 18.62 -24.54 26.38
N ARG A 86 17.50 -25.26 26.23
CA ARG A 86 16.55 -25.00 25.12
C ARG A 86 16.00 -23.58 25.18
N TYR A 87 15.66 -23.09 26.37
CA TYR A 87 15.21 -21.70 26.53
C TYR A 87 16.29 -20.70 26.17
N GLN A 88 17.55 -20.95 26.58
CA GLN A 88 18.67 -20.08 26.23
C GLN A 88 18.91 -20.04 24.71
N LEU A 89 18.89 -21.19 24.04
CA LEU A 89 19.01 -21.27 22.58
C LEU A 89 17.90 -20.46 21.89
N MET A 90 16.65 -20.67 22.28
CA MET A 90 15.52 -19.91 21.72
C MET A 90 15.61 -18.41 22.00
N ALA A 91 16.05 -18.01 23.20
CA ALA A 91 16.24 -16.61 23.56
C ALA A 91 17.32 -15.97 22.69
N ALA A 92 18.47 -16.63 22.54
CA ALA A 92 19.54 -16.16 21.66
C ALA A 92 19.07 -16.05 20.19
N GLY A 93 18.32 -17.05 19.70
CA GLY A 93 17.72 -17.00 18.37
C GLY A 93 16.75 -15.83 18.18
N ARG A 94 15.93 -15.51 19.19
CA ARG A 94 15.02 -14.35 19.15
C ARG A 94 15.77 -13.03 19.04
N LEU A 95 16.83 -12.84 19.83
CA LEU A 95 17.65 -11.62 19.77
C LEU A 95 18.23 -11.40 18.37
N LEU A 96 18.73 -12.45 17.72
CA LEU A 96 19.27 -12.34 16.36
C LEU A 96 18.19 -11.99 15.32
N ARG A 97 16.97 -12.53 15.47
CA ARG A 97 15.85 -12.20 14.58
C ARG A 97 15.41 -10.76 14.74
N GLN A 98 15.35 -10.25 15.99
CA GLN A 98 15.03 -8.85 16.27
C GLN A 98 16.05 -7.91 15.63
N LYS A 99 17.35 -8.16 15.86
CA LYS A 99 18.42 -7.39 15.23
C LYS A 99 18.35 -7.41 13.69
N ARG A 100 18.08 -8.58 13.11
CA ARG A 100 17.91 -8.70 11.66
C ARG A 100 16.71 -7.91 11.15
N LEU A 101 15.61 -7.90 11.89
CA LEU A 101 14.42 -7.15 11.54
C LEU A 101 14.71 -5.65 11.54
N GLU A 102 15.38 -5.13 12.57
CA GLU A 102 15.80 -3.73 12.65
C GLU A 102 16.66 -3.30 11.44
N ASP A 103 17.60 -4.14 11.02
CA ASP A 103 18.43 -3.89 9.83
C ASP A 103 17.58 -3.84 8.55
N LEU A 104 16.63 -4.77 8.41
CA LEU A 104 15.75 -4.85 7.24
C LEU A 104 14.76 -3.69 7.19
N GLU A 105 14.19 -3.28 8.32
CA GLU A 105 13.29 -2.13 8.42
C GLU A 105 14.00 -0.85 7.96
N ARG A 106 15.27 -0.67 8.32
CA ARG A 106 16.08 0.45 7.83
C ARG A 106 16.27 0.42 6.32
N VAL A 107 16.46 -0.75 5.72
CA VAL A 107 16.56 -0.90 4.26
C VAL A 107 15.23 -0.53 3.60
N VAL A 108 14.11 -1.06 4.11
CA VAL A 108 12.78 -0.83 3.54
C VAL A 108 12.37 0.64 3.65
N GLN A 109 12.69 1.33 4.75
CA GLN A 109 12.39 2.76 4.90
C GLN A 109 13.06 3.63 3.83
N ASN A 110 14.21 3.21 3.32
CA ASN A 110 14.97 3.91 2.27
C ASN A 110 14.57 3.49 0.84
N CYS A 111 13.67 2.53 0.69
CA CYS A 111 13.13 2.09 -0.59
C CYS A 111 11.84 2.88 -0.90
N ARG A 112 11.94 3.86 -1.80
CA ARG A 112 10.81 4.63 -2.35
C ARG A 112 11.03 4.94 -3.82
#